data_AF-A0A4R6YMX6-F1
#
_entry.id   AF-A0A4R6YMX6-F1
#
_cell.length_a   1.000
_cell.length_b   1.000
_cell.length_c   1.000
_cell.angle_alpha   90.00
_cell.angle_beta   90.00
_cell.angle_gamma   90.00
#
_symmetry.space_group_name_H-M   'P 1'
#
loop_
_entity.id
_entity.type
_entity.pdbx_description
1 polymer ?
#
loop_
_entity_poly.entity_id
_entity_poly.type
_entity_poly.pdbx_seq_one_letter_code
_entity_poly.pdbx_strand_id
1 'polypeptide(L)' 'MVSVGDTVERVRAVAGAPESVDSEAGESGTREQWTYRRRGRLIQLWLADGKVVHVSDRKDEKDN' A
#
# COMPACT_ATOMS: atom_id res chain seq x y z
N MET A 1 6.48 -11.10 1.81
CA MET A 1 6.02 -10.06 2.76
C MET A 1 6.55 -8.73 2.25
N VAL A 2 5.74 -7.67 2.31
CA VAL A 2 6.14 -6.31 1.90
C VAL A 2 6.64 -5.56 3.13
N SER A 3 7.68 -4.74 2.99
CA SER A 3 8.29 -3.98 4.06
C SER A 3 8.65 -2.57 3.62
N VAL A 4 8.90 -1.68 4.59
CA VAL A 4 9.37 -0.32 4.31
C VAL A 4 10.70 -0.39 3.56
N GLY A 5 10.81 0.40 2.49
CA GLY A 5 11.95 0.42 1.58
C GLY A 5 11.79 -0.45 0.32
N ASP A 6 10.79 -1.34 0.26
CA ASP A 6 10.48 -2.09 -0.96
C ASP A 6 10.06 -1.15 -2.09
N THR A 7 10.45 -1.48 -3.32
CA THR A 7 10.04 -0.74 -4.52
C THR A 7 8.65 -1.16 -4.98
N VAL A 8 7.95 -0.25 -5.67
CA VAL A 8 6.67 -0.49 -6.38
C VAL A 8 6.65 -1.84 -7.11
N GLU A 9 7.72 -2.14 -7.86
CA GLU A 9 7.83 -3.38 -8.64
C GLU A 9 7.83 -4.62 -7.75
N ARG A 10 8.58 -4.58 -6.65
CA ARG A 10 8.66 -5.67 -5.69
C ARG A 10 7.35 -5.86 -4.94
N VAL A 11 6.69 -4.75 -4.57
CA VAL A 11 5.35 -4.78 -3.98
C VAL A 11 4.37 -5.48 -4.91
N ARG A 12 4.33 -5.13 -6.21
CA ARG A 12 3.45 -5.79 -7.18
C ARG A 12 3.80 -7.26 -7.40
N ALA A 13 5.08 -7.61 -7.43
CA ALA A 13 5.50 -9.00 -7.58
C ALA A 13 5.08 -9.89 -6.40
N VAL A 14 5.11 -9.34 -5.17
CA VAL A 14 4.83 -10.10 -3.94
C VAL A 14 3.34 -10.05 -3.55
N ALA A 15 2.76 -8.86 -3.54
CA ALA A 15 1.38 -8.61 -3.10
C ALA A 15 0.37 -8.63 -4.25
N GLY A 16 0.81 -8.63 -5.51
CA GLY A 16 -0.05 -8.52 -6.67
C GLY A 16 -0.56 -7.11 -6.91
N ALA A 17 -1.62 -7.01 -7.70
CA ALA A 17 -2.30 -5.74 -7.96
C ALA A 17 -3.04 -5.26 -6.69
N PRO A 18 -2.90 -3.98 -6.31
CA PRO A 18 -3.72 -3.37 -5.27
C PRO A 18 -5.20 -3.32 -5.70
N GLU A 19 -6.10 -3.34 -4.71
CA GLU A 19 -7.53 -3.15 -4.93
C GLU A 19 -7.85 -1.70 -5.30
N SER A 20 -7.13 -0.75 -4.69
CA SER A 20 -7.24 0.67 -5.03
C SER A 20 -5.90 1.36 -4.85
N VAL A 21 -5.65 2.34 -5.71
CA VAL A 21 -4.47 3.20 -5.67
C VAL A 21 -4.95 4.62 -5.64
N ASP A 22 -4.66 5.32 -4.54
CA ASP A 22 -4.89 6.74 -4.40
C ASP A 22 -3.55 7.45 -4.58
N SER A 23 -3.45 8.40 -5.50
CA SER A 23 -2.18 9.08 -5.82
C SER A 23 -2.36 10.57 -5.59
N GLU A 24 -1.57 11.14 -4.69
CA GLU A 24 -1.57 12.56 -4.40
C GLU A 24 -0.20 13.15 -4.77
N ALA A 25 -0.21 14.16 -5.65
CA ALA A 25 0.98 14.93 -5.95
C ALA A 25 1.07 16.13 -4.98
N GLY A 26 2.02 16.09 -4.05
CA GLY A 26 2.30 17.20 -3.15
C GLY A 26 3.58 17.95 -3.53
N GLU A 27 3.82 19.11 -2.89
CA GLU A 27 5.06 19.88 -3.08
C GLU A 27 6.34 19.08 -2.80
N SER A 28 6.27 18.07 -1.92
CA SER A 28 7.41 17.19 -1.59
C SER A 28 7.51 15.94 -2.47
N GLY A 29 6.74 15.84 -3.55
CA GLY A 29 6.73 14.71 -4.48
C GLY A 29 5.41 13.93 -4.52
N THR A 30 5.38 12.90 -5.37
CA THR A 30 4.21 12.03 -5.52
C THR A 30 4.15 11.02 -4.38
N ARG A 31 3.03 11.01 -3.68
CA ARG A 31 2.68 10.01 -2.67
C ARG A 31 1.57 9.13 -3.20
N GLU A 32 1.73 7.84 -3.09
CA GLU A 32 0.71 6.88 -3.50
C GLU A 32 0.29 6.06 -2.28
N GLN A 33 -1.00 5.96 -2.05
CA GLN A 33 -1.59 5.07 -1.06
C GLN A 33 -2.22 3.88 -1.77
N TRP A 34 -1.68 2.70 -1.55
CA TRP A 34 -2.16 1.47 -2.14
C TRP A 34 -2.93 0.67 -1.09
N THR A 35 -4.14 0.28 -1.43
CA THR A 35 -5.03 -0.48 -0.56
C THR A 35 -5.17 -1.91 -1.07
N TYR A 36 -5.00 -2.87 -0.17
CA TYR A 36 -5.13 -4.29 -0.43
C TYR A 36 -6.10 -4.91 0.56
N ARG A 37 -7.07 -5.68 0.06
CA ARG A 37 -7.91 -6.55 0.90
C ARG A 37 -7.52 -8.01 0.71
N ARG A 38 -7.12 -8.66 1.81
CA ARG A 38 -6.70 -10.07 1.81
C ARG A 38 -7.31 -10.77 3.01
N ARG A 39 -8.18 -11.76 2.79
CA ARG A 39 -8.75 -12.64 3.84
C ARG A 39 -9.32 -11.87 5.04
N GLY A 40 -10.07 -10.80 4.80
CA GLY A 40 -10.65 -9.96 5.87
C GLY A 40 -9.62 -9.08 6.60
N ARG A 41 -8.49 -8.78 5.96
CA ARG A 41 -7.53 -7.77 6.40
C ARG A 41 -7.43 -6.66 5.37
N LEU A 42 -7.35 -5.43 5.87
CA LEU A 42 -7.07 -4.22 5.12
C LEU A 42 -5.59 -3.88 5.31
N ILE A 43 -4.83 -3.97 4.23
CA ILE A 43 -3.42 -3.62 4.19
C ILE A 43 -3.31 -2.34 3.37
N GLN A 44 -2.87 -1.26 4.00
CA GLN A 44 -2.58 0.01 3.34
C GLN A 44 -1.07 0.21 3.29
N LEU A 45 -0.56 0.52 2.11
CA LEU A 45 0.83 0.86 1.87
C LEU A 45 0.89 2.31 1.43
N TRP A 46 1.82 3.08 1.99
CA TRP A 46 2.13 4.41 1.49
C TRP A 46 3.48 4.36 0.81
N LEU A 47 3.52 4.87 -0.40
CA LEU A 47 4.69 4.97 -1.23
C LEU A 47 5.01 6.46 -1.42
N ALA A 48 6.28 6.77 -1.37
CA ALA A 48 6.80 8.07 -1.77
C ALA A 48 8.04 7.81 -2.61
N ASP A 49 8.19 8.54 -3.72
CA ASP A 49 9.32 8.39 -4.64
C ASP A 49 9.49 6.93 -5.14
N GLY A 50 8.38 6.23 -5.38
CA GLY A 50 8.38 4.85 -5.85
C GLY A 50 8.82 3.79 -4.83
N LYS A 51 8.93 4.16 -3.55
CA LYS A 51 9.30 3.25 -2.44
C LYS A 51 8.28 3.27 -1.33
N VAL A 52 8.07 2.13 -0.70
CA VAL A 52 7.21 2.02 0.48
C VAL A 52 7.84 2.77 1.65
N VAL A 53 7.15 3.77 2.16
CA VAL A 53 7.55 4.54 3.35
C VAL A 53 6.75 4.14 4.59
N HIS A 54 5.55 3.58 4.40
CA HIS A 54 4.72 3.14 5.52
C HIS A 54 3.86 1.92 5.15
N VAL A 55 3.61 1.05 6.11
CA VAL A 55 2.78 -0.16 5.99
C VAL A 55 1.86 -0.23 7.20
N SER A 56 0.55 -0.30 6.95
CA SER A 56 -0.48 -0.52 7.97
C SER A 56 -1.24 -1.79 7.62
N ASP A 57 -1.18 -2.79 8.50
CA ASP A 57 -2.02 -4.00 8.46
C ASP A 57 -3.07 -3.86 9.55
N ARG A 58 -4.35 -3.84 9.16
CA ARG A 58 -5.47 -3.87 10.12
C ARG A 58 -6.45 -4.95 9.72
N LYS A 59 -7.20 -5.47 10.69
CA LYS A 59 -8.36 -6.30 10.37
C LYS A 59 -9.36 -5.42 9.62
N ASP A 60 -9.89 -5.92 8.50
CA ASP A 60 -11.04 -5.31 7.84
C ASP A 60 -12.21 -5.61 8.77
N GLU A 61 -12.43 -4.74 9.77
CA GLU A 61 -13.58 -4.78 10.67
C GLU A 61 -14.83 -4.41 9.86
N LYS A 62 -15.25 -5.31 8.96
CA LYS A 62 -16.66 -5.47 8.67
C LYS A 62 -17.24 -6.33 9.78
N ASP A 63 -17.44 -5.72 10.94
CA ASP A 63 -18.21 -6.31 12.02
C ASP A 63 -19.69 -6.32 11.57
N ASN A 64 -20.14 -7.53 11.25
CA ASN A 64 -21.47 -8.11 11.26
C ASN A 64 -22.71 -7.19 11.30
#